data_AF-A0A953LUM7-F1
#
_entry.id   AF-A0A953LUM7-F1
#
_cell.length_a   1.000
_cell.length_b   1.000
_cell.length_c   1.000
_cell.angle_alpha   90.00
_cell.angle_beta   90.00
_cell.angle_gamma   90.00
#
_symmetry.space_group_name_H-M   'P 1'
#
loop_
_entity.id
_entity.type
_entity.pdbx_description
1 polymer ?
#
loop_
_entity_poly.entity_id
_entity_poly.type
_entity_poly.pdbx_seq_one_letter_code
_entity_poly.pdbx_strand_id
1 'polypeptide(L)'
;MDATIVVSATNSLRLRHAREWLKSRKPAEEVLIVGASLDAANELARDVIKTEGAALGWHRLTLAQLAAAIARPALILRGLVPLSRIGMHAVAARIVYRLKEEGGLGRYEAVAGTPGFPRAVADVIAELRLARLRHGDL
;
A
#
# COMPACT_ATOMS: atom_id res chain seq x y z
N MET A 1 -2.63 23.67 -12.22
CA MET A 1 -3.09 22.57 -11.32
C MET A 1 -3.11 23.18 -9.94
N ASP A 2 -4.31 23.45 -9.43
CA ASP A 2 -4.46 24.06 -8.11
C ASP A 2 -4.62 22.93 -7.08
N ALA A 3 -3.58 22.72 -6.28
CA ALA A 3 -3.59 21.75 -5.19
C ALA A 3 -3.85 22.48 -3.87
N THR A 4 -4.89 22.07 -3.15
CA THR A 4 -5.20 22.61 -1.82
C THR A 4 -4.83 21.60 -0.75
N ILE A 5 -4.03 22.03 0.23
CA ILE A 5 -3.68 21.23 1.40
C ILE A 5 -4.44 21.78 2.60
N VAL A 6 -5.23 20.92 3.25
CA VAL A 6 -5.96 21.26 4.48
C VAL A 6 -5.27 20.60 5.67
N VAL A 7 -4.67 21.43 6.54
CA VAL A 7 -4.04 20.97 7.78
C VAL A 7 -4.90 21.40 8.97
N SER A 8 -5.20 20.46 9.86
CA SER A 8 -5.88 20.73 11.11
C SER A 8 -5.58 19.60 12.09
N ALA A 9 -5.49 19.91 13.38
CA ALA A 9 -5.47 18.89 14.44
C ALA A 9 -6.85 18.22 14.61
N THR A 10 -7.93 18.85 14.14
CA THR A 10 -9.32 18.39 14.30
C THR A 10 -9.74 17.54 13.10
N ASN A 11 -10.01 16.26 13.32
CA ASN A 11 -10.41 15.33 12.24
C ASN A 11 -11.71 15.76 11.54
N SER A 12 -12.73 16.18 12.31
CA SER A 12 -14.02 16.59 11.77
C SER A 12 -13.91 17.81 10.84
N LEU A 13 -12.94 18.71 11.06
CA LEU A 13 -12.69 19.85 10.18
C LEU A 13 -12.17 19.40 8.82
N ARG A 14 -11.18 18.48 8.81
CA ARG A 14 -10.63 17.92 7.57
C ARG A 14 -11.70 17.16 6.78
N LEU A 15 -12.50 16.35 7.47
CA LEU A 15 -13.61 15.62 6.85
C LEU A 15 -14.70 16.54 6.31
N ARG A 16 -15.02 17.64 7.02
CA ARG A 16 -15.97 18.64 6.53
C ARG A 16 -15.51 19.26 5.21
N HIS A 17 -14.25 19.71 5.14
CA HIS A 17 -13.68 20.24 3.89
C HIS A 17 -13.71 19.22 2.76
N ALA A 18 -13.34 17.97 3.04
CA ALA A 18 -13.39 16.90 2.04
C ALA A 18 -14.82 16.65 1.54
N ARG A 19 -15.82 16.63 2.43
CA ARG A 19 -17.24 16.48 2.06
C ARG A 19 -17.75 17.65 1.24
N GLU A 20 -17.45 18.89 1.64
CA GLU A 20 -17.83 20.09 0.88
C GLU A 20 -17.23 20.07 -0.53
N TRP A 21 -15.97 19.69 -0.65
CA TRP A 21 -15.32 19.53 -1.95
C TRP A 21 -16.02 18.46 -2.81
N LEU A 22 -16.33 17.29 -2.23
CA LEU A 22 -17.04 16.21 -2.92
C LEU A 22 -18.47 16.60 -3.33
N LYS A 23 -19.21 17.33 -2.48
CA LYS A 23 -20.56 17.84 -2.79
C LYS A 23 -20.56 18.84 -3.94
N SER A 24 -19.45 19.56 -4.15
CA SER A 24 -19.32 20.50 -5.26
C SER A 24 -19.04 19.84 -6.63
N ARG A 25 -18.85 18.52 -6.67
CA ARG A 25 -18.58 17.76 -7.90
C ARG A 25 -19.88 17.47 -8.63
N LYS A 26 -19.83 17.32 -9.96
CA LYS A 26 -21.02 16.91 -10.73
C LYS A 26 -21.35 15.43 -10.45
N PRO A 27 -22.63 15.01 -10.51
CA PRO A 27 -23.03 13.62 -10.18
C PRO A 27 -22.32 12.51 -10.98
N ALA A 28 -21.83 12.82 -12.19
CA ALA A 28 -21.11 11.90 -13.06
C ALA A 28 -19.66 12.35 -13.36
N GLU A 29 -19.11 13.24 -12.52
CA GLU A 29 -17.68 13.60 -12.58
C GLU A 29 -16.84 12.45 -12.04
N GLU A 30 -15.80 12.06 -12.77
CA GLU A 30 -14.85 11.07 -12.26
C GLU A 30 -14.06 11.66 -11.09
N VAL A 31 -14.11 10.98 -9.95
CA VAL A 31 -13.46 11.41 -8.71
C VAL A 31 -12.67 10.26 -8.13
N LEU A 32 -11.41 10.52 -7.78
CA LEU A 32 -10.56 9.56 -7.08
C LEU A 32 -10.41 9.98 -5.61
N ILE A 33 -10.91 9.13 -4.71
CA ILE A 33 -10.76 9.27 -3.26
C ILE A 33 -9.68 8.30 -2.80
N VAL A 34 -8.57 8.84 -2.29
CA VAL A 34 -7.48 8.05 -1.71
C VAL A 34 -7.54 8.14 -0.19
N GLY A 35 -7.95 7.06 0.45
CA GLY A 35 -8.04 6.96 1.91
C GLY A 35 -6.82 6.29 2.53
N ALA A 36 -6.60 6.53 3.82
CA ALA A 36 -5.61 5.77 4.61
C ALA A 36 -6.00 4.28 4.71
N SER A 37 -7.30 4.01 4.75
CA SER A 37 -7.89 2.68 4.58
C SER A 37 -9.02 2.75 3.56
N LEU A 38 -9.43 1.59 3.04
CA LEU A 38 -10.57 1.50 2.14
C LEU A 38 -11.87 1.89 2.85
N ASP A 39 -12.00 1.55 4.14
CA ASP A 39 -13.15 1.92 4.95
C ASP A 39 -13.27 3.42 5.13
N ALA A 40 -12.16 4.13 5.39
CA ALA A 40 -12.16 5.58 5.52
C ALA A 40 -12.59 6.27 4.21
N ALA A 41 -12.11 5.79 3.06
CA ALA A 41 -12.54 6.31 1.76
C ALA A 41 -14.02 6.02 1.48
N ASN A 42 -14.49 4.83 1.86
CA ASN A 42 -15.89 4.42 1.70
C ASN A 42 -16.83 5.21 2.60
N GLU A 43 -16.47 5.44 3.86
CA GLU A 43 -17.26 6.19 4.82
C GLU A 43 -17.44 7.64 4.36
N LEU A 44 -16.35 8.30 3.96
CA LEU A 44 -16.40 9.66 3.40
C LEU A 44 -17.33 9.74 2.18
N ALA A 45 -17.21 8.80 1.24
CA ALA A 45 -18.06 8.78 0.06
C ALA A 45 -19.54 8.54 0.42
N ARG A 46 -19.81 7.57 1.30
CA ARG A 46 -21.17 7.25 1.75
C ARG A 46 -21.83 8.43 2.44
N ASP A 47 -21.10 9.16 3.28
CA ASP A 47 -21.62 10.35 3.98
C ASP A 47 -22.11 11.43 3.01
N VAL A 48 -21.42 11.61 1.88
CA VAL A 48 -21.83 12.58 0.85
C VAL A 48 -22.98 12.05 0.00
N ILE A 49 -22.89 10.79 -0.43
CA ILE A 49 -23.90 10.14 -1.28
C ILE A 49 -25.25 10.08 -0.55
N LYS A 50 -25.28 9.83 0.77
CA LYS A 50 -26.51 9.87 1.57
C LYS A 50 -27.27 11.19 1.45
N THR A 51 -26.58 12.31 1.24
CA THR A 51 -27.21 13.65 1.14
C THR A 51 -27.46 14.09 -0.29
N GLU A 52 -26.57 13.73 -1.23
CA GLU A 52 -26.63 14.19 -2.64
C GLU A 52 -27.26 13.15 -3.60
N GLY A 53 -27.59 11.95 -3.12
CA GLY A 53 -28.23 10.89 -3.91
C GLY A 53 -27.25 9.82 -4.39
N ALA A 54 -26.71 9.96 -5.60
CA ALA A 54 -25.83 8.98 -6.22
C ALA A 54 -24.56 9.63 -6.79
N ALA A 55 -23.46 8.86 -6.82
CA ALA A 55 -22.20 9.28 -7.41
C ALA A 55 -21.72 8.22 -8.40
N LEU A 56 -21.66 8.58 -9.67
CA LEU A 56 -21.12 7.76 -10.75
C LEU A 56 -19.67 8.19 -11.04
N GLY A 57 -18.76 7.24 -11.25
CA GLY A 57 -17.35 7.54 -11.52
C GLY A 57 -16.50 7.80 -10.28
N TRP A 58 -16.99 7.52 -9.07
CA TRP A 58 -16.23 7.69 -7.84
C TRP A 58 -15.41 6.44 -7.49
N HIS A 59 -14.10 6.54 -7.68
CA HIS A 59 -13.12 5.52 -7.36
C HIS A 59 -12.60 5.70 -5.93
N ARG A 60 -12.60 4.62 -5.15
CA ARG A 60 -12.16 4.61 -3.75
C ARG A 60 -11.05 3.59 -3.60
N LEU A 61 -9.86 4.07 -3.26
CA LEU A 61 -8.66 3.25 -3.18
C LEU A 61 -7.82 3.66 -1.97
N THR A 62 -6.98 2.76 -1.50
CA THR A 62 -5.81 3.15 -0.69
C THR A 62 -4.65 3.58 -1.60
N LEU A 63 -3.64 4.22 -1.02
CA LEU A 63 -2.43 4.58 -1.80
C LEU A 63 -1.77 3.35 -2.42
N ALA A 64 -1.72 2.23 -1.71
CA ALA A 64 -1.16 0.98 -2.21
C ALA A 64 -1.98 0.40 -3.37
N GLN A 65 -3.32 0.46 -3.29
CA GLN A 65 -4.19 0.02 -4.38
C GLN A 65 -4.07 0.90 -5.62
N LEU A 66 -3.97 2.23 -5.44
CA LEU A 66 -3.72 3.16 -6.52
C LEU A 66 -2.37 2.87 -7.20
N ALA A 67 -1.31 2.70 -6.42
CA ALA A 67 0.01 2.35 -6.94
C ALA A 67 -0.02 1.03 -7.73
N ALA A 68 -0.72 0.01 -7.22
CA ALA A 68 -0.90 -1.26 -7.92
C ALA A 68 -1.68 -1.09 -9.24
N ALA A 69 -2.75 -0.29 -9.25
CA ALA A 69 -3.53 0.01 -10.46
C ALA A 69 -2.67 0.69 -11.53
N ILE A 70 -1.86 1.69 -11.14
CA ILE A 70 -0.95 2.40 -12.04
C ILE A 70 0.16 1.47 -12.55
N ALA A 71 0.71 0.61 -11.70
CA ALA A 71 1.81 -0.29 -12.07
C ALA A 71 1.37 -1.48 -12.94
N ARG A 72 0.08 -1.84 -12.91
CA ARG A 72 -0.44 -3.07 -13.53
C ARG A 72 -0.11 -3.21 -15.02
N PRO A 73 -0.29 -2.19 -15.89
CA PRO A 73 0.06 -2.33 -17.30
C PRO A 73 1.55 -2.64 -17.50
N ALA A 74 2.43 -1.94 -16.79
CA ALA A 74 3.87 -2.15 -16.88
C ALA A 74 4.30 -3.53 -16.37
N LEU A 75 3.64 -4.06 -15.33
CA LEU A 75 3.88 -5.41 -14.83
C LEU A 75 3.45 -6.48 -15.82
N ILE A 76 2.26 -6.32 -16.43
CA ILE A 76 1.73 -7.24 -17.45
C ILE A 76 2.69 -7.31 -18.66
N LEU A 77 3.14 -6.16 -19.16
CA LEU A 77 4.10 -6.11 -20.29
C LEU A 77 5.42 -6.84 -19.99
N ARG A 78 5.78 -6.95 -18.71
CA ARG A 78 7.01 -7.63 -18.26
C ARG A 78 6.77 -9.09 -17.85
N GLY A 79 5.54 -9.60 -17.96
CA GLY A 79 5.18 -10.93 -17.47
C GLY A 79 5.32 -11.08 -15.95
N LEU A 80 5.22 -9.97 -15.20
CA LEU A 80 5.43 -9.94 -13.76
C LEU A 80 4.09 -9.87 -13.00
N VAL A 81 4.05 -10.52 -11.84
CA VAL A 81 2.93 -10.46 -10.89
C VAL A 81 3.45 -10.02 -9.52
N PRO A 82 2.76 -9.09 -8.81
CA PRO A 82 3.14 -8.72 -7.45
C PRO A 82 3.11 -9.93 -6.51
N LEU A 83 4.14 -10.08 -5.66
CA LEU A 83 4.17 -11.13 -4.67
C LEU A 83 3.42 -10.71 -3.40
N SER A 84 2.63 -11.62 -2.83
CA SER A 84 1.95 -11.38 -1.55
C SER A 84 2.95 -11.40 -0.39
N ARG A 85 2.55 -10.88 0.78
CA ARG A 85 3.37 -10.96 2.01
C ARG A 85 3.74 -12.41 2.35
N ILE A 86 2.79 -13.34 2.25
CA ILE A 86 3.05 -14.77 2.48
C ILE A 86 4.03 -15.32 1.44
N GLY A 87 3.89 -14.92 0.17
CA GLY A 87 4.83 -15.29 -0.87
C GLY A 87 6.25 -14.80 -0.57
N MET A 88 6.41 -13.56 -0.10
CA MET A 88 7.71 -13.03 0.34
C MET A 88 8.30 -13.84 1.49
N HIS A 89 7.49 -14.20 2.48
CA HIS A 89 7.94 -15.05 3.60
C HIS A 89 8.37 -16.44 3.11
N ALA A 90 7.63 -17.05 2.18
CA ALA A 90 7.95 -18.35 1.63
C ALA A 90 9.27 -18.32 0.83
N VAL A 91 9.50 -17.27 0.03
CA VAL A 91 10.76 -17.06 -0.67
C VAL A 91 11.91 -16.89 0.32
N ALA A 92 11.74 -16.06 1.35
CA ALA A 92 12.75 -15.87 2.38
C ALA A 92 13.05 -17.18 3.13
N ALA A 93 12.03 -17.95 3.51
CA ALA A 93 12.20 -19.25 4.16
C ALA A 93 12.98 -20.24 3.27
N ARG A 94 12.68 -20.26 1.98
CA ARG A 94 13.39 -21.10 1.02
C ARG A 94 14.86 -20.69 0.88
N ILE A 95 15.15 -19.38 0.83
CA ILE A 95 16.51 -18.86 0.74
C ILE A 95 17.30 -19.16 2.01
N VAL A 96 16.73 -18.89 3.19
CA VAL A 96 17.35 -19.19 4.49
C VAL A 96 17.66 -20.67 4.61
N TYR A 97 16.71 -21.54 4.24
CA TYR A 97 16.94 -22.99 4.26
C TYR A 97 18.12 -23.39 3.38
N ARG A 98 18.21 -22.89 2.14
CA ARG A 98 19.33 -23.22 1.25
C ARG A 98 20.67 -22.71 1.78
N LEU A 99 20.71 -21.47 2.25
CA LEU A 99 21.92 -20.89 2.82
C LEU A 99 22.39 -21.65 4.06
N LYS A 100 21.47 -22.17 4.87
CA LYS A 100 21.81 -23.03 6.02
C LYS A 100 22.47 -24.34 5.59
N GLU A 101 21.91 -25.02 4.58
CA GLU A 101 22.48 -26.27 4.05
C GLU A 101 23.89 -26.05 3.46
N GLU A 102 24.15 -24.85 2.93
CA GLU A 102 25.43 -24.44 2.36
C GLU A 102 26.40 -23.83 3.39
N GLY A 103 26.00 -23.68 4.66
CA GLY A 103 26.80 -23.02 5.70
C GLY A 103 27.03 -21.52 5.46
N GLY A 104 26.16 -20.88 4.68
CA GLY A 104 26.30 -19.51 4.17
C GLY A 104 25.61 -18.43 5.00
N LEU A 105 25.05 -18.73 6.19
CA LEU A 105 24.35 -17.70 7.00
C LEU A 105 25.29 -16.90 7.91
N GLY A 106 26.56 -17.31 8.04
CA GLY A 106 27.57 -16.61 8.83
C GLY A 106 27.11 -16.35 10.26
N ARG A 107 27.09 -15.07 10.68
CA ARG A 107 26.66 -14.67 12.04
C ARG A 107 25.22 -15.06 12.41
N TYR A 108 24.38 -15.39 11.42
CA TYR A 108 22.97 -15.72 11.64
C TYR A 108 22.72 -17.22 11.84
N GLU A 109 23.75 -18.08 11.82
CA GLU A 109 23.54 -19.53 11.94
C GLU A 109 22.81 -19.94 13.22
N ALA A 110 23.13 -19.28 14.33
CA ALA A 110 22.51 -19.56 15.63
C ALA A 110 20.98 -19.35 15.64
N VAL A 111 20.45 -18.50 14.76
CA VAL A 111 19.01 -18.14 14.71
C VAL A 111 18.28 -18.71 13.48
N ALA A 112 19.01 -19.34 12.56
CA ALA A 112 18.51 -19.85 11.28
C ALA A 112 17.37 -20.85 11.41
N GLY A 113 17.39 -21.67 12.47
CA GLY A 113 16.37 -22.67 12.75
C GLY A 113 15.10 -22.14 13.40
N THR A 114 15.05 -20.86 13.77
CA THR A 114 13.90 -20.29 14.46
C THR A 114 12.77 -19.98 13.46
N PRO A 115 11.48 -20.27 13.79
CA PRO A 115 10.37 -20.02 12.87
C PRO A 115 10.20 -18.55 12.46
N GLY A 116 10.64 -17.62 13.30
CA GLY A 116 10.54 -16.18 13.05
C GLY A 116 11.60 -15.61 12.12
N PHE A 117 12.76 -16.28 11.96
CA PHE A 117 13.89 -15.71 11.25
C PHE A 117 13.62 -15.43 9.76
N PRO A 118 13.03 -16.35 8.97
CA PRO A 118 12.66 -16.04 7.59
C PRO A 118 11.70 -14.86 7.43
N ARG A 119 10.75 -14.72 8.36
CA ARG A 119 9.81 -13.59 8.36
C ARG A 119 10.53 -12.28 8.65
N ALA A 120 11.39 -12.26 9.65
CA ALA A 120 12.20 -11.09 9.99
C ALA A 120 13.08 -10.65 8.80
N VAL A 121 13.69 -11.59 8.09
CA VAL A 121 14.47 -11.29 6.86
C VAL A 121 13.58 -10.64 5.79
N ALA A 122 12.39 -11.21 5.53
CA ALA A 122 11.47 -10.66 4.54
C ALA A 122 10.98 -9.24 4.91
N ASP A 123 10.69 -9.01 6.20
CA ASP A 123 10.24 -7.72 6.73
C ASP A 123 11.35 -6.66 6.60
N VAL A 124 12.59 -6.99 6.97
CA VAL A 124 13.75 -6.09 6.80
C VAL A 124 13.99 -5.75 5.33
N ILE A 125 13.88 -6.71 4.41
CA ILE A 125 13.99 -6.43 2.97
C ILE A 125 12.89 -5.47 2.51
N ALA A 126 11.67 -5.60 3.04
CA ALA A 126 10.59 -4.68 2.72
C ALA A 126 10.87 -3.27 3.26
N GLU A 127 11.39 -3.14 4.48
CA GLU A 127 11.78 -1.87 5.09
C GLU A 127 12.91 -1.17 4.31
N LEU A 128 13.96 -1.89 3.93
CA LEU A 128 15.05 -1.36 3.11
C LEU A 128 14.52 -0.83 1.77
N ARG A 129 13.60 -1.55 1.13
CA ARG A 129 12.94 -1.10 -0.11
C ARG A 129 12.10 0.15 0.08
N LEU A 130 11.39 0.27 1.21
CA LEU A 130 10.63 1.48 1.55
C LEU A 130 11.56 2.68 1.80
N ALA A 131 12.72 2.45 2.40
CA ALA A 131 13.79 3.43 2.54
C ALA A 131 14.54 3.72 1.24
N ARG A 132 14.16 3.06 0.13
CA ARG A 132 14.79 3.15 -1.20
C ARG A 132 16.25 2.70 -1.24
N LEU A 133 16.65 1.83 -0.31
CA LEU A 133 17.98 1.21 -0.28
C LEU A 133 17.99 -0.07 -1.12
N ARG A 134 19.07 -0.24 -1.87
CA ARG A 134 19.39 -1.42 -2.68
C ARG A 134 20.58 -2.14 -2.09
N HIS A 135 20.84 -3.36 -2.54
CA HIS A 135 21.95 -4.17 -2.02
C HIS A 135 23.31 -3.45 -2.12
N GLY A 136 23.56 -2.67 -3.18
CA GLY A 136 24.82 -1.93 -3.35
C GLY A 136 24.92 -0.63 -2.55
N ASP A 137 23.88 -0.25 -1.80
CA ASP A 137 23.88 0.94 -0.93
C ASP A 137 24.30 0.61 0.51
N LEU A 138 24.54 -0.68 0.81
CA LEU A 138 24.92 -1.24 2.11
C LEU A 138 26.35 -1.78 2.07
#